data_AF-A0A971IA07-F1
#
_entry.id   AF-A0A971IA07-F1
#
_cell.length_a   1.000
_cell.length_b   1.000
_cell.length_c   1.000
_cell.angle_alpha   90.00
_cell.angle_beta   90.00
_cell.angle_gamma   90.00
#
_symmetry.space_group_name_H-M   'P 1'
#
loop_
_entity.id
_entity.type
_entity.pdbx_description
1 polymer ?
#
loop_
_entity_poly.entity_id
_entity_poly.type
_entity_poly.pdbx_seq_one_letter_code
_entity_poly.pdbx_strand_id
1 'polypeptide(L)'
;DYAKGFSQAATILIDLVLSERGLEHSVDEMVYPVCFNMRHSLELRLKGAISELILIEKARCRNLQFDLAGSHDIGNIWSFFAEKAQAADDRYEPIIRRLDTKIRDFAEVDATGQTFRYPLDNKSQKHLVDVAVINFVVLKRSFGELEEALDDLHRLNKFLCDEYGCRSFTKRLSRKNLFEMASILPPRTTWAADSFGTTKESLKKHFNIGSKELSESIKLIESHFELAPEIGITIPLLGIEEAYIEEFFSYWFKHHDLQSDKVPIEVEASEWGSDEMLEAIVNDTKRRAEVWEAVKSNLTPEKLAGLSALFYFARDLDFSESYTRIYELDLEEAKGSFVSSEDSVRSQYFHIFDKTNALHNILRSLYFLQKVELAERLVVAHGLHEKFSWLDEARQRTLFRKPEYCGYEI
;
A
#
# COMPACT_ATOMS: atom_id res chain seq x y z
N ASP A 1 6.39 -8.08 -17.31
CA ASP A 1 6.61 -6.67 -17.66
C ASP A 1 7.55 -6.61 -18.87
N TYR A 2 7.08 -6.06 -20.00
CA TYR A 2 7.82 -6.06 -21.27
C TYR A 2 9.15 -5.31 -21.15
N ALA A 3 9.18 -4.21 -20.40
CA ALA A 3 10.38 -3.40 -20.23
C ALA A 3 11.52 -4.17 -19.55
N LYS A 4 11.20 -5.00 -18.55
CA LYS A 4 12.18 -5.86 -17.87
C LYS A 4 12.78 -6.90 -18.79
N GLY A 5 12.01 -7.42 -19.76
CA GLY A 5 12.52 -8.36 -20.77
C GLY A 5 13.63 -7.75 -21.63
N PHE A 6 13.44 -6.51 -22.11
CA PHE A 6 14.48 -5.80 -22.87
C PHE A 6 15.73 -5.51 -22.02
N SER A 7 15.54 -5.09 -20.78
CA SER A 7 16.61 -4.89 -19.81
C SER A 7 17.44 -6.15 -19.57
N GLN A 8 16.76 -7.27 -19.31
CA GLN A 8 17.38 -8.58 -19.11
C GLN A 8 18.13 -9.03 -20.35
N ALA A 9 17.56 -8.85 -21.54
CA ALA A 9 18.25 -9.16 -22.79
C ALA A 9 19.55 -8.36 -22.93
N ALA A 10 19.55 -7.04 -22.68
CA ALA A 10 20.76 -6.23 -22.73
C ALA A 10 21.84 -6.74 -21.77
N THR A 11 21.47 -7.05 -20.53
CA THR A 11 22.38 -7.56 -19.50
C THR A 11 22.96 -8.92 -19.86
N ILE A 12 22.14 -9.85 -20.36
CA ILE A 12 22.58 -11.19 -20.81
C ILE A 12 23.57 -11.07 -21.98
N LEU A 13 23.29 -10.20 -22.94
CA LEU A 13 24.18 -9.99 -24.10
C LEU A 13 25.52 -9.41 -23.68
N ILE A 14 25.54 -8.45 -22.74
CA ILE A 14 26.80 -7.95 -22.18
C ILE A 14 27.56 -9.07 -21.47
N ASP A 15 26.89 -9.86 -20.65
CA ASP A 15 27.54 -10.94 -19.89
C ASP A 15 28.15 -12.01 -20.77
N LEU A 16 27.46 -12.38 -21.86
CA LEU A 16 27.98 -13.29 -22.86
C LEU A 16 29.30 -12.76 -23.44
N VAL A 17 29.28 -11.55 -23.99
CA VAL A 17 30.45 -10.90 -24.61
C VAL A 17 31.61 -10.75 -23.62
N LEU A 18 31.34 -10.38 -22.36
CA LEU A 18 32.38 -10.24 -21.35
C LEU A 18 32.97 -11.60 -20.93
N SER A 19 32.15 -12.65 -20.82
CA SER A 19 32.58 -13.98 -20.37
C SER A 19 33.56 -14.65 -21.32
N GLU A 20 33.36 -14.47 -22.62
CA GLU A 20 34.21 -14.98 -23.69
C GLU A 20 35.28 -13.96 -24.16
N ARG A 21 35.37 -12.82 -23.48
CA ARG A 21 36.31 -11.72 -23.78
C ARG A 21 36.19 -11.18 -25.21
N GLY A 22 34.98 -11.19 -25.76
CA GLY A 22 34.66 -10.74 -27.11
C GLY A 22 35.28 -11.58 -28.23
N LEU A 23 35.64 -12.84 -27.95
CA LEU A 23 36.26 -13.73 -28.94
C LEU A 23 35.23 -14.39 -29.87
N GLU A 24 34.05 -14.75 -29.36
CA GLU A 24 32.99 -15.37 -30.18
C GLU A 24 31.99 -14.33 -30.68
N HIS A 25 31.63 -13.35 -29.84
CA HIS A 25 30.72 -12.25 -30.17
C HIS A 25 31.47 -10.92 -30.00
N SER A 26 31.61 -10.18 -31.10
CA SER A 26 32.33 -8.91 -31.13
C SER A 26 31.62 -7.83 -30.29
N VAL A 27 32.38 -7.11 -29.46
CA VAL A 27 31.88 -5.93 -28.74
C VAL A 27 31.33 -4.89 -29.73
N ASP A 28 32.02 -4.69 -30.85
CA ASP A 28 31.66 -3.69 -31.86
C ASP A 28 30.35 -4.01 -32.59
N GLU A 29 29.95 -5.28 -32.63
CA GLU A 29 28.69 -5.71 -33.23
C GLU A 29 27.57 -5.75 -32.19
N MET A 30 27.87 -6.26 -30.99
CA MET A 30 26.89 -6.46 -29.93
C MET A 30 26.48 -5.16 -29.23
N VAL A 31 27.27 -4.09 -29.36
CA VAL A 31 26.93 -2.79 -28.76
C VAL A 31 25.60 -2.23 -29.28
N TYR A 32 25.28 -2.46 -30.55
CA TYR A 32 24.05 -1.98 -31.18
C TYR A 32 22.79 -2.62 -30.55
N PRO A 33 22.60 -3.95 -30.56
CA PRO A 33 21.44 -4.57 -29.92
C PRO A 33 21.40 -4.35 -28.40
N VAL A 34 22.55 -4.29 -27.72
CA VAL A 34 22.61 -3.97 -26.27
C VAL A 34 22.04 -2.59 -25.99
N CYS A 35 22.58 -1.55 -26.62
CA CYS A 35 22.16 -0.17 -26.38
C CYS A 35 20.71 0.06 -26.83
N PHE A 36 20.28 -0.56 -27.93
CA PHE A 36 18.89 -0.53 -28.36
C PHE A 36 17.94 -1.10 -27.30
N ASN A 37 18.26 -2.29 -26.75
CA ASN A 37 17.46 -2.93 -25.71
C ASN A 37 17.41 -2.09 -24.42
N MET A 38 18.55 -1.54 -23.98
CA MET A 38 18.62 -0.66 -22.81
C MET A 38 17.72 0.57 -22.98
N ARG A 39 17.87 1.26 -24.11
CA ARG A 39 17.12 2.47 -24.42
C ARG A 39 15.62 2.18 -24.55
N HIS A 40 15.24 1.05 -25.18
CA HIS A 40 13.83 0.70 -25.32
C HIS A 40 13.20 0.30 -23.98
N SER A 41 13.94 -0.40 -23.11
CA SER A 41 13.51 -0.61 -21.73
C SER A 41 13.23 0.72 -21.04
N LEU A 42 14.17 1.67 -21.09
CA LEU A 42 14.01 3.00 -20.50
C LEU A 42 12.75 3.73 -21.01
N GLU A 43 12.51 3.77 -22.34
CA GLU A 43 11.31 4.37 -22.91
C GLU A 43 10.03 3.77 -22.30
N LEU A 44 9.92 2.44 -22.26
CA LEU A 44 8.74 1.75 -21.76
C LEU A 44 8.51 2.03 -20.26
N ARG A 45 9.58 2.03 -19.45
CA ARG A 45 9.48 2.32 -18.02
C ARG A 45 9.05 3.76 -17.76
N LEU A 46 9.56 4.72 -18.52
CA LEU A 46 9.16 6.12 -18.41
C LEU A 46 7.70 6.35 -18.85
N LYS A 47 7.25 5.68 -19.92
CA LYS A 47 5.84 5.70 -20.32
C LYS A 47 4.92 5.08 -19.27
N GLY A 48 5.36 3.98 -18.65
CA GLY A 48 4.69 3.39 -17.49
C GLY A 48 4.57 4.38 -16.34
N ALA A 49 5.66 5.06 -15.99
CA ALA A 49 5.68 6.05 -14.91
C ALA A 49 4.75 7.24 -15.18
N ILE A 50 4.67 7.73 -16.42
CA ILE A 50 3.69 8.76 -16.80
C ILE A 50 2.26 8.23 -16.67
N SER A 51 2.01 6.99 -17.06
CA SER A 51 0.66 6.39 -16.95
C SER A 51 0.20 6.32 -15.50
N GLU A 52 1.10 5.95 -14.58
CA GLU A 52 0.84 5.95 -13.14
C GLU A 52 0.64 7.37 -12.60
N LEU A 53 1.46 8.34 -13.03
CA LEU A 53 1.29 9.75 -12.65
C LEU A 53 -0.06 10.33 -13.11
N ILE A 54 -0.56 9.92 -14.28
CA ILE A 54 -1.90 10.30 -14.75
C ILE A 54 -2.99 9.75 -13.82
N LEU A 55 -2.83 8.52 -13.29
CA LEU A 55 -3.77 7.97 -12.31
C LEU A 55 -3.76 8.75 -10.99
N ILE A 56 -2.57 9.12 -10.52
CA ILE A 56 -2.38 9.96 -9.32
C ILE A 56 -3.08 11.32 -9.51
N GLU A 57 -2.81 12.04 -10.60
CA GLU A 57 -3.44 13.34 -10.85
C GLU A 57 -4.96 13.21 -11.06
N LYS A 58 -5.43 12.12 -11.68
CA LYS A 58 -6.87 11.83 -11.80
C LYS A 58 -7.52 11.63 -10.43
N ALA A 59 -6.88 10.91 -9.51
CA ALA A 59 -7.37 10.76 -8.13
C ALA A 59 -7.50 12.11 -7.43
N ARG A 60 -6.62 13.06 -7.75
CA ARG A 60 -6.64 14.47 -7.30
C ARG A 60 -7.61 15.37 -8.07
N CYS A 61 -8.46 14.80 -8.93
CA CYS A 61 -9.40 15.52 -9.78
C CYS A 61 -8.72 16.54 -10.71
N ARG A 62 -7.49 16.25 -11.15
CA ARG A 62 -6.73 17.05 -12.13
C ARG A 62 -6.62 16.26 -13.43
N ASN A 63 -6.58 16.99 -14.55
CA ASN A 63 -6.41 16.38 -15.87
C ASN A 63 -4.95 16.50 -16.30
N LEU A 64 -4.25 15.38 -16.37
CA LEU A 64 -2.92 15.29 -16.94
C LEU A 64 -3.00 14.44 -18.22
N GLN A 65 -2.47 14.96 -19.31
CA GLN A 65 -2.45 14.27 -20.60
C GLN A 65 -1.04 14.25 -21.16
N PHE A 66 -0.69 13.13 -21.78
CA PHE A 66 0.58 12.93 -22.47
C PHE A 66 0.37 12.00 -23.66
N ASP A 67 0.97 12.30 -24.81
CA ASP A 67 0.92 11.42 -25.97
C ASP A 67 1.92 10.27 -25.81
N LEU A 68 1.48 9.21 -25.13
CA LEU A 68 2.28 8.00 -24.91
C LEU A 68 2.59 7.25 -26.21
N ALA A 69 1.76 7.37 -27.24
CA ALA A 69 1.90 6.61 -28.47
C ALA A 69 2.91 7.27 -29.42
N GLY A 70 2.79 8.57 -29.64
CA GLY A 70 3.65 9.33 -30.56
C GLY A 70 4.96 9.80 -29.94
N SER A 71 5.04 9.93 -28.62
CA SER A 71 6.28 10.37 -27.96
C SER A 71 7.26 9.21 -27.85
N HIS A 72 8.32 9.25 -28.65
CA HIS A 72 9.44 8.31 -28.53
C HIS A 72 10.69 8.95 -27.94
N ASP A 73 10.80 10.29 -27.96
CA ASP A 73 11.96 10.98 -27.42
C ASP A 73 12.05 10.83 -25.89
N ILE A 74 13.03 10.05 -25.41
CA ILE A 74 13.17 9.77 -23.97
C ILE A 74 13.52 11.01 -23.14
N GLY A 75 14.16 12.02 -23.73
CA GLY A 75 14.43 13.29 -23.06
C GLY A 75 13.17 14.11 -22.85
N ASN A 76 12.27 14.14 -23.84
CA ASN A 76 10.96 14.80 -23.73
C ASN A 76 10.03 14.04 -22.76
N ILE A 77 9.99 12.71 -22.84
CA ILE A 77 9.22 11.88 -21.91
C ILE A 77 9.70 12.13 -20.47
N TRP A 78 11.02 12.09 -20.24
CA TRP A 78 11.60 12.34 -18.92
C TRP A 78 11.34 13.75 -18.39
N SER A 79 11.56 14.77 -19.22
CA SER A 79 11.38 16.16 -18.80
C SER A 79 9.92 16.43 -18.42
N PHE A 80 8.97 15.88 -19.18
CA PHE A 80 7.55 15.93 -18.82
C PHE A 80 7.29 15.22 -17.49
N PHE A 81 7.78 13.99 -17.33
CA PHE A 81 7.58 13.23 -16.10
C PHE A 81 8.13 13.98 -14.89
N ALA A 82 9.41 14.38 -14.92
CA ALA A 82 10.09 15.02 -13.80
C ALA A 82 9.39 16.32 -13.35
N GLU A 83 9.03 17.20 -14.30
CA GLU A 83 8.32 18.46 -13.99
C GLU A 83 6.97 18.19 -13.33
N LYS A 84 6.17 17.27 -13.89
CA LYS A 84 4.82 17.00 -13.42
C LYS A 84 4.78 16.19 -12.13
N ALA A 85 5.70 15.23 -11.98
CA ALA A 85 5.82 14.40 -10.78
C ALA A 85 6.26 15.25 -9.58
N GLN A 86 7.27 16.11 -9.74
CA GLN A 86 7.72 17.01 -8.67
C GLN A 86 6.62 17.99 -8.22
N ALA A 87 5.79 18.48 -9.15
CA ALA A 87 4.63 19.30 -8.81
C ALA A 87 3.47 18.49 -8.19
N ALA A 88 3.44 17.18 -8.40
CA ALA A 88 2.42 16.31 -7.89
C ALA A 88 2.67 15.94 -6.42
N ASP A 89 3.86 15.44 -6.11
CA ASP A 89 4.26 14.95 -4.79
C ASP A 89 5.77 15.15 -4.54
N ASP A 90 6.13 15.58 -3.34
CA ASP A 90 7.52 15.91 -2.99
C ASP A 90 8.42 14.67 -2.85
N ARG A 91 7.84 13.47 -2.67
CA ARG A 91 8.58 12.20 -2.59
C ARG A 91 9.24 11.80 -3.91
N TYR A 92 8.86 12.42 -5.02
CA TYR A 92 9.54 12.20 -6.30
C TYR A 92 10.93 12.83 -6.36
N GLU A 93 11.18 13.92 -5.63
CA GLU A 93 12.42 14.72 -5.75
C GLU A 93 13.69 13.87 -5.60
N PRO A 94 13.85 13.01 -4.58
CA PRO A 94 15.07 12.21 -4.42
C PRO A 94 15.29 11.22 -5.56
N ILE A 95 14.21 10.64 -6.10
CA ILE A 95 14.28 9.67 -7.20
C ILE A 95 14.58 10.39 -8.51
N ILE A 96 13.95 11.55 -8.77
CA ILE A 96 14.24 12.39 -9.93
C ILE A 96 15.70 12.78 -9.94
N ARG A 97 16.25 13.27 -8.82
CA ARG A 97 17.67 13.63 -8.70
C ARG A 97 18.60 12.46 -9.04
N ARG A 98 18.27 11.23 -8.60
CA ARG A 98 19.07 10.02 -8.89
C ARG A 98 19.05 9.63 -10.36
N LEU A 99 17.92 9.86 -11.04
CA LEU A 99 17.69 9.44 -12.42
C LEU A 99 18.13 10.48 -13.45
N ASP A 100 18.03 11.78 -13.14
CA ASP A 100 18.04 12.87 -14.13
C ASP A 100 19.29 12.85 -15.02
N THR A 101 20.49 12.81 -14.41
CA THR A 101 21.75 12.81 -15.18
C THR A 101 21.82 11.59 -16.10
N LYS A 102 21.61 10.38 -15.59
CA LYS A 102 21.73 9.15 -16.37
C LYS A 102 20.74 9.13 -17.54
N ILE A 103 19.50 9.55 -17.33
CA ILE A 103 18.49 9.56 -18.40
C ILE A 103 18.84 10.60 -19.47
N ARG A 104 19.35 11.77 -19.07
CA ARG A 104 19.81 12.80 -20.01
C ARG A 104 20.99 12.32 -20.85
N ASP A 105 21.95 11.63 -20.24
CA ASP A 105 23.09 11.03 -20.96
C ASP A 105 22.60 10.02 -22.02
N PHE A 106 21.62 9.17 -21.68
CA PHE A 106 20.99 8.27 -22.65
C PHE A 106 20.25 9.02 -23.76
N ALA A 107 19.56 10.12 -23.43
CA ALA A 107 18.83 10.93 -24.40
C ALA A 107 19.78 11.68 -25.36
N GLU A 108 20.94 12.12 -24.89
CA GLU A 108 21.96 12.77 -25.72
C GLU A 108 22.51 11.81 -26.79
N VAL A 109 22.71 10.54 -26.43
CA VAL A 109 23.22 9.51 -27.35
C VAL A 109 22.13 8.97 -28.29
N ASP A 110 20.95 8.66 -27.75
CA ASP A 110 19.86 8.07 -28.54
C ASP A 110 18.45 8.44 -28.04
N ALA A 111 18.09 9.71 -28.20
CA ALA A 111 16.76 10.22 -27.87
C ALA A 111 15.60 9.39 -28.46
N THR A 112 15.68 9.03 -29.76
CA THR A 112 14.55 8.47 -30.53
C THR A 112 14.67 6.97 -30.84
N GLY A 113 15.74 6.33 -30.36
CA GLY A 113 16.04 4.92 -30.56
C GLY A 113 16.67 4.62 -31.92
N GLN A 114 17.03 5.63 -32.70
CA GLN A 114 17.48 5.46 -34.09
C GLN A 114 18.99 5.22 -34.17
N THR A 115 19.76 5.78 -33.24
CA THR A 115 21.24 5.78 -33.26
C THR A 115 21.82 4.37 -33.36
N PHE A 116 21.26 3.42 -32.60
CA PHE A 116 21.77 2.05 -32.57
C PHE A 116 21.07 1.08 -33.53
N ARG A 117 20.09 1.56 -34.32
CA ARG A 117 19.37 0.72 -35.32
C ARG A 117 19.87 0.92 -36.74
N TYR A 118 20.27 2.14 -37.08
CA TYR A 118 20.61 2.50 -38.46
C TYR A 118 22.01 3.10 -38.51
N PRO A 119 22.82 2.80 -39.54
CA PRO A 119 24.19 3.31 -39.66
C PRO A 119 24.25 4.81 -39.99
N LEU A 120 23.17 5.37 -40.54
CA LEU A 120 23.04 6.77 -40.93
C LEU A 120 21.74 7.36 -40.38
N ASP A 121 21.74 8.67 -40.13
CA ASP A 121 20.54 9.41 -39.79
C ASP A 121 19.70 9.75 -41.05
N ASN A 122 18.55 10.40 -40.84
CA ASN A 122 17.65 10.83 -41.93
C ASN A 122 18.29 11.89 -42.86
N LYS A 123 19.44 12.45 -42.50
CA LYS A 123 20.23 13.41 -43.28
C LYS A 123 21.49 12.76 -43.86
N SER A 124 21.59 11.43 -43.82
CA SER A 124 22.75 10.65 -44.29
C SER A 124 24.07 10.94 -43.55
N GLN A 125 23.99 11.42 -42.31
CA GLN A 125 25.15 11.60 -41.42
C GLN A 125 25.37 10.33 -40.59
N LYS A 126 26.64 10.03 -40.29
CA LYS A 126 26.98 8.91 -39.41
C LYS A 126 26.60 9.24 -37.97
N HIS A 127 26.11 8.24 -37.25
CA HIS A 127 25.90 8.30 -35.81
C HIS A 127 27.22 8.15 -35.04
N LEU A 128 27.22 8.56 -33.76
CA LEU A 128 28.30 8.31 -32.79
C LEU A 128 29.69 8.85 -33.18
N VAL A 129 29.76 9.91 -34.00
CA VAL A 129 31.04 10.50 -34.46
C VAL A 129 31.92 10.99 -33.30
N ASP A 130 31.30 11.42 -32.20
CA ASP A 130 31.97 11.94 -31.00
C ASP A 130 32.09 10.90 -29.87
N VAL A 131 31.52 9.70 -30.03
CA VAL A 131 31.59 8.61 -29.05
C VAL A 131 32.60 7.57 -29.52
N ALA A 132 33.86 7.75 -29.09
CA ALA A 132 34.96 6.92 -29.57
C ALA A 132 34.95 5.48 -29.04
N VAL A 133 34.46 5.24 -27.82
CA VAL A 133 34.49 3.93 -27.16
C VAL A 133 33.29 3.77 -26.23
N ILE A 134 32.55 2.65 -26.35
CA ILE A 134 31.53 2.22 -25.39
C ILE A 134 32.08 1.03 -24.61
N ASN A 135 32.37 1.23 -23.33
CA ASN A 135 32.91 0.18 -22.47
C ASN A 135 31.79 -0.61 -21.80
N PHE A 136 31.66 -1.90 -22.14
CA PHE A 136 30.60 -2.78 -21.63
C PHE A 136 30.60 -2.95 -20.11
N VAL A 137 31.77 -2.95 -19.44
CA VAL A 137 31.85 -3.05 -17.98
C VAL A 137 31.28 -1.80 -17.32
N VAL A 138 31.60 -0.62 -17.87
CA VAL A 138 31.05 0.66 -17.39
C VAL A 138 29.56 0.76 -17.69
N LEU A 139 29.17 0.40 -18.92
CA LEU A 139 27.78 0.43 -19.37
C LEU A 139 26.89 -0.47 -18.51
N LYS A 140 27.29 -1.73 -18.27
CA LYS A 140 26.54 -2.68 -17.44
C LYS A 140 26.27 -2.14 -16.04
N ARG A 141 27.33 -1.65 -15.37
CA ARG A 141 27.22 -1.08 -14.03
C ARG A 141 26.32 0.14 -14.00
N SER A 142 26.54 1.10 -14.92
CA SER A 142 25.76 2.33 -14.96
C SER A 142 24.27 2.07 -15.25
N PHE A 143 23.99 1.10 -16.14
CA PHE A 143 22.64 0.67 -16.46
C PHE A 143 21.99 -0.07 -15.29
N GLY A 144 22.71 -0.95 -14.58
CA GLY A 144 22.19 -1.59 -13.36
C GLY A 144 21.76 -0.59 -12.29
N GLU A 145 22.58 0.44 -12.04
CA GLU A 145 22.21 1.55 -11.11
C GLU A 145 20.97 2.32 -11.60
N LEU A 146 20.82 2.52 -12.91
CA LEU A 146 19.63 3.14 -13.51
C LEU A 146 18.40 2.25 -13.34
N GLU A 147 18.53 0.94 -13.56
CA GLU A 147 17.45 -0.04 -13.40
C GLU A 147 16.92 -0.09 -11.97
N GLU A 148 17.82 -0.08 -10.98
CA GLU A 148 17.47 -0.04 -9.56
C GLU A 148 16.70 1.24 -9.22
N ALA A 149 17.17 2.40 -9.69
CA ALA A 149 16.48 3.67 -9.46
C ALA A 149 15.10 3.74 -10.16
N LEU A 150 14.97 3.11 -11.34
CA LEU A 150 13.67 2.98 -12.03
C LEU A 150 12.75 1.96 -11.34
N ASP A 151 13.29 0.92 -10.69
CA ASP A 151 12.53 0.00 -9.84
C ASP A 151 11.99 0.72 -8.61
N ASP A 152 12.80 1.56 -7.96
CA ASP A 152 12.36 2.43 -6.86
C ASP A 152 11.27 3.40 -7.31
N LEU A 153 11.42 4.01 -8.49
CA LEU A 153 10.39 4.87 -9.07
C LEU A 153 9.06 4.13 -9.24
N HIS A 154 9.08 2.92 -9.80
CA HIS A 154 7.87 2.13 -10.01
C HIS A 154 7.23 1.72 -8.67
N ARG A 155 8.02 1.34 -7.66
CA ARG A 155 7.50 1.05 -6.31
C ARG A 155 6.83 2.28 -5.69
N LEU A 156 7.45 3.45 -5.79
CA LEU A 156 6.87 4.70 -5.31
C LEU A 156 5.57 5.01 -6.06
N ASN A 157 5.56 4.94 -7.39
CA ASN A 157 4.36 5.19 -8.19
C ASN A 157 3.20 4.28 -7.82
N LYS A 158 3.47 2.98 -7.64
CA LYS A 158 2.44 2.02 -7.25
C LYS A 158 1.86 2.38 -5.88
N PHE A 159 2.72 2.65 -4.91
CA PHE A 159 2.30 3.08 -3.58
C PHE A 159 1.47 4.37 -3.63
N LEU A 160 1.93 5.39 -4.38
CA LEU A 160 1.20 6.65 -4.53
C LEU A 160 -0.13 6.48 -5.25
N CYS A 161 -0.23 5.59 -6.24
CA CYS A 161 -1.52 5.25 -6.86
C CYS A 161 -2.52 4.75 -5.81
N ASP A 162 -2.09 3.83 -4.95
CA ASP A 162 -2.93 3.28 -3.89
C ASP A 162 -3.28 4.35 -2.84
N GLU A 163 -2.30 5.11 -2.38
CA GLU A 163 -2.45 6.17 -1.36
C GLU A 163 -3.38 7.30 -1.82
N TYR A 164 -3.15 7.86 -3.02
CA TYR A 164 -4.05 8.87 -3.58
C TYR A 164 -5.43 8.29 -3.92
N GLY A 165 -5.51 6.98 -4.21
CA GLY A 165 -6.77 6.26 -4.34
C GLY A 165 -7.64 6.32 -3.09
N CYS A 166 -7.03 6.37 -1.90
CA CYS A 166 -7.74 6.51 -0.61
C CYS A 166 -8.32 7.92 -0.37
N ARG A 167 -7.90 8.93 -1.13
CA ARG A 167 -8.39 10.32 -1.03
C ARG A 167 -8.10 11.04 0.29
N SER A 168 -7.14 10.57 1.09
CA SER A 168 -6.66 11.27 2.28
C SER A 168 -5.55 12.26 1.95
N PHE A 169 -5.93 13.30 1.23
CA PHE A 169 -5.08 14.44 0.88
C PHE A 169 -5.94 15.68 0.75
N THR A 170 -5.33 16.86 0.76
CA THR A 170 -6.02 18.12 0.46
C THR A 170 -5.55 18.68 -0.88
N LYS A 171 -6.08 19.84 -1.28
CA LYS A 171 -5.73 20.43 -2.57
C LYS A 171 -4.22 20.63 -2.74
N ARG A 172 -3.51 20.97 -1.65
CA ARG A 172 -2.07 21.25 -1.63
C ARG A 172 -1.24 20.21 -0.90
N LEU A 173 -1.79 19.48 0.07
CA LEU A 173 -1.00 18.61 0.93
C LEU A 173 -1.26 17.13 0.61
N SER A 174 -0.19 16.36 0.46
CA SER A 174 -0.26 14.89 0.36
C SER A 174 -0.56 14.27 1.73
N ARG A 175 -0.85 12.96 1.76
CA ARG A 175 -1.03 12.21 3.01
C ARG A 175 0.19 12.34 3.92
N LYS A 176 1.40 12.21 3.34
CA LYS A 176 2.67 12.46 4.05
C LYS A 176 2.68 13.81 4.76
N ASN A 177 2.29 14.88 4.09
CA ASN A 177 2.25 16.21 4.71
C ASN A 177 1.19 16.31 5.83
N LEU A 178 0.09 15.55 5.74
CA LEU A 178 -0.90 15.48 6.81
C LEU A 178 -0.37 14.75 8.05
N PHE A 179 0.39 13.67 7.89
CA PHE A 179 1.10 13.01 9.00
C PHE A 179 2.12 13.95 9.64
N GLU A 180 2.92 14.64 8.83
CA GLU A 180 3.86 15.64 9.33
C GLU A 180 3.13 16.75 10.09
N MET A 181 2.02 17.27 9.56
CA MET A 181 1.21 18.27 10.24
C MET A 181 0.64 17.75 11.57
N ALA A 182 0.12 16.52 11.59
CA ALA A 182 -0.43 15.90 12.78
C ALA A 182 0.62 15.77 13.88
N SER A 183 1.86 15.39 13.53
CA SER A 183 2.98 15.28 14.48
C SER A 183 3.42 16.63 15.11
N ILE A 184 3.14 17.74 14.42
CA ILE A 184 3.47 19.10 14.90
C ILE A 184 2.31 19.69 15.73
N LEU A 185 1.08 19.26 15.48
CA LEU A 185 -0.10 19.75 16.18
C LEU A 185 -0.08 19.30 17.65
N PRO A 186 -0.35 20.21 18.60
CA PRO A 186 -0.50 19.81 19.99
C PRO A 186 -1.80 19.02 20.17
N PRO A 187 -1.96 18.29 21.30
CA PRO A 187 -3.20 17.59 21.60
C PRO A 187 -4.42 18.51 21.49
N ARG A 188 -5.48 17.99 20.89
CA ARG A 188 -6.69 18.74 20.52
C ARG A 188 -7.33 19.51 21.69
N THR A 189 -7.17 18.98 22.90
CA THR A 189 -7.68 19.56 24.15
C THR A 189 -7.03 20.89 24.52
N THR A 190 -5.85 21.20 23.98
CA THR A 190 -5.09 22.41 24.30
C THR A 190 -5.41 23.60 23.38
N TRP A 191 -6.22 23.40 22.34
CA TRP A 191 -6.41 24.38 21.26
C TRP A 191 -7.25 25.60 21.65
N ALA A 192 -7.89 25.58 22.82
CA ALA A 192 -8.57 26.75 23.38
C ALA A 192 -7.59 27.80 23.93
N ALA A 193 -6.30 27.45 24.09
CA ALA A 193 -5.27 28.36 24.55
C ALA A 193 -4.83 29.35 23.45
N ASP A 194 -4.48 30.57 23.85
CA ASP A 194 -4.02 31.63 22.93
C ASP A 194 -2.76 31.22 22.13
N SER A 195 -1.93 30.32 22.68
CA SER A 195 -0.73 29.80 22.03
C SER A 195 -1.00 29.01 20.75
N PHE A 196 -2.23 28.50 20.56
CA PHE A 196 -2.58 27.76 19.35
C PHE A 196 -2.59 28.66 18.11
N GLY A 197 -2.86 29.96 18.26
CA GLY A 197 -2.76 30.93 17.17
C GLY A 197 -1.36 30.95 16.54
N THR A 198 -0.32 30.97 17.38
CA THR A 198 1.09 30.93 16.93
C THR A 198 1.41 29.62 16.21
N THR A 199 0.87 28.51 16.69
CA THR A 199 1.04 27.19 16.04
C THR A 199 0.45 27.19 14.63
N LYS A 200 -0.75 27.75 14.44
CA LYS A 200 -1.38 27.87 13.11
C LYS A 200 -0.54 28.73 12.16
N GLU A 201 0.01 29.85 12.62
CA GLU A 201 0.88 30.69 11.79
C GLU A 201 2.17 29.95 11.39
N SER A 202 2.77 29.20 12.32
CA SER A 202 3.95 28.38 12.04
C SER A 202 3.65 27.30 10.98
N LEU A 203 2.54 26.57 11.13
CA LEU A 203 2.12 25.52 10.19
C LEU A 203 1.85 26.09 8.79
N LYS A 204 1.15 27.24 8.70
CA LYS A 204 0.92 27.91 7.41
C LYS A 204 2.22 28.28 6.70
N LYS A 205 3.21 28.77 7.46
CA LYS A 205 4.53 29.11 6.92
C LYS A 205 5.29 27.87 6.47
N HIS A 206 5.31 26.82 7.30
CA HIS A 206 6.03 25.57 7.03
C HIS A 206 5.53 24.90 5.74
N PHE A 207 4.22 24.74 5.60
CA PHE A 207 3.60 24.10 4.43
C PHE A 207 3.30 25.05 3.26
N ASN A 208 3.58 26.35 3.41
CA ASN A 208 3.25 27.39 2.43
C ASN A 208 1.76 27.37 1.99
N ILE A 209 0.86 27.38 2.99
CA ILE A 209 -0.59 27.29 2.82
C ILE A 209 -1.36 28.44 3.48
N GLY A 210 -2.58 28.68 3.01
CA GLY A 210 -3.49 29.65 3.63
C GLY A 210 -4.37 29.04 4.73
N SER A 211 -5.10 29.89 5.45
CA SER A 211 -5.96 29.46 6.57
C SER A 211 -7.06 28.47 6.18
N LYS A 212 -7.60 28.57 4.96
CA LYS A 212 -8.62 27.65 4.45
C LYS A 212 -8.06 26.23 4.33
N GLU A 213 -6.93 26.09 3.65
CA GLU A 213 -6.24 24.80 3.45
C GLU A 213 -5.85 24.17 4.80
N LEU A 214 -5.31 24.97 5.72
CA LEU A 214 -4.99 24.50 7.07
C LEU A 214 -6.25 23.96 7.80
N SER A 215 -7.37 24.67 7.70
CA SER A 215 -8.62 24.26 8.35
C SER A 215 -9.18 22.97 7.75
N GLU A 216 -9.09 22.81 6.42
CA GLU A 216 -9.47 21.57 5.73
C GLU A 216 -8.56 20.40 6.13
N SER A 217 -7.26 20.65 6.23
CA SER A 217 -6.26 19.64 6.66
C SER A 217 -6.52 19.18 8.09
N ILE A 218 -6.75 20.11 9.01
CA ILE A 218 -7.08 19.82 10.41
C ILE A 218 -8.36 18.98 10.51
N LYS A 219 -9.41 19.34 9.77
CA LYS A 219 -10.68 18.57 9.78
C LYS A 219 -10.47 17.14 9.32
N LEU A 220 -9.67 16.95 8.27
CA LEU A 220 -9.34 15.61 7.77
C LEU A 220 -8.57 14.80 8.83
N ILE A 221 -7.57 15.42 9.48
CA ILE A 221 -6.82 14.81 10.58
C ILE A 221 -7.76 14.39 11.73
N GLU A 222 -8.67 15.27 12.16
CA GLU A 222 -9.61 15.01 13.26
C GLU A 222 -10.53 13.80 13.00
N SER A 223 -10.79 13.47 11.73
CA SER A 223 -11.72 12.40 11.32
C SER A 223 -11.05 11.14 10.76
N HIS A 224 -9.72 11.07 10.72
CA HIS A 224 -8.99 9.98 10.07
C HIS A 224 -8.35 9.02 11.08
N PHE A 225 -8.58 7.71 10.95
CA PHE A 225 -8.22 6.70 11.97
C PHE A 225 -6.73 6.67 12.31
N GLU A 226 -5.85 6.91 11.34
CA GLU A 226 -4.40 6.94 11.59
C GLU A 226 -3.87 8.31 12.03
N LEU A 227 -4.59 9.41 11.77
CA LEU A 227 -4.08 10.78 12.01
C LEU A 227 -4.68 11.41 13.28
N ALA A 228 -5.95 11.11 13.59
CA ALA A 228 -6.62 11.62 14.78
C ALA A 228 -5.91 11.25 16.09
N PRO A 229 -5.34 10.03 16.24
CA PRO A 229 -4.61 9.66 17.46
C PRO A 229 -3.38 10.53 17.74
N GLU A 230 -2.69 11.04 16.72
CA GLU A 230 -1.53 11.94 16.87
C GLU A 230 -1.90 13.23 17.63
N ILE A 231 -3.14 13.68 17.51
CA ILE A 231 -3.66 14.85 18.23
C ILE A 231 -4.52 14.48 19.44
N GLY A 232 -4.45 13.22 19.89
CA GLY A 232 -5.17 12.72 21.07
C GLY A 232 -6.67 12.54 20.85
N ILE A 233 -7.13 12.35 19.61
CA ILE A 233 -8.53 12.03 19.29
C ILE A 233 -8.65 10.55 18.99
N THR A 234 -9.62 9.89 19.64
CA THR A 234 -9.96 8.49 19.35
C THR A 234 -11.23 8.43 18.50
N ILE A 235 -11.15 7.80 17.33
CA ILE A 235 -12.30 7.65 16.44
C ILE A 235 -13.10 6.40 16.82
N PRO A 236 -14.43 6.48 17.01
CA PRO A 236 -15.26 5.29 17.28
C PRO A 236 -15.17 4.24 16.18
N LEU A 237 -15.29 2.95 16.54
CA LEU A 237 -15.45 1.89 15.56
C LEU A 237 -16.78 2.04 14.81
N LEU A 238 -16.80 1.62 13.56
CA LEU A 238 -17.96 1.75 12.68
C LEU A 238 -18.99 0.65 13.00
N GLY A 239 -20.19 1.06 13.40
CA GLY A 239 -21.35 0.19 13.60
C GLY A 239 -21.28 -0.78 14.78
N ILE A 240 -20.16 -0.81 15.52
CA ILE A 240 -19.94 -1.78 16.59
C ILE A 240 -19.36 -1.11 17.85
N GLU A 241 -19.96 -1.43 18.99
CA GLU A 241 -19.49 -0.99 20.31
C GLU A 241 -18.50 -1.98 20.93
N GLU A 242 -17.59 -1.47 21.75
CA GLU A 242 -16.53 -2.28 22.38
C GLU A 242 -17.09 -3.46 23.19
N ALA A 243 -18.19 -3.24 23.92
CA ALA A 243 -18.85 -4.28 24.71
C ALA A 243 -19.35 -5.45 23.85
N TYR A 244 -19.78 -5.20 22.62
CA TYR A 244 -20.22 -6.26 21.71
C TYR A 244 -19.05 -7.10 21.20
N ILE A 245 -17.87 -6.50 21.05
CA ILE A 245 -16.64 -7.21 20.68
C ILE A 245 -16.17 -8.10 21.84
N GLU A 246 -16.19 -7.58 23.07
CA GLU A 246 -15.87 -8.35 24.28
C GLU A 246 -16.83 -9.55 24.47
N GLU A 247 -18.13 -9.35 24.20
CA GLU A 247 -19.13 -10.42 24.19
C GLU A 247 -18.85 -11.45 23.09
N PHE A 248 -18.55 -11.01 21.86
CA PHE A 248 -18.19 -11.92 20.75
C PHE A 248 -16.99 -12.81 21.10
N PHE A 249 -15.91 -12.24 21.66
CA PHE A 249 -14.74 -13.01 22.09
C PHE A 249 -15.11 -14.03 23.17
N SER A 250 -15.92 -13.62 24.15
CA SER A 250 -16.39 -14.49 25.23
C SER A 250 -17.20 -15.68 24.73
N TYR A 251 -18.07 -15.49 23.74
CA TYR A 251 -18.75 -16.62 23.09
C TYR A 251 -17.74 -17.44 22.30
N TRP A 252 -16.91 -16.83 21.46
CA TRP A 252 -15.95 -17.57 20.64
C TRP A 252 -15.09 -18.55 21.46
N PHE A 253 -14.57 -18.14 22.62
CA PHE A 253 -13.79 -19.03 23.50
C PHE A 253 -14.59 -20.15 24.19
N LYS A 254 -15.92 -20.05 24.29
CA LYS A 254 -16.76 -21.17 24.75
C LYS A 254 -16.90 -22.25 23.68
N HIS A 255 -16.70 -21.89 22.41
CA HIS A 255 -17.00 -22.74 21.25
C HIS A 255 -15.74 -23.27 20.56
N HIS A 256 -14.65 -22.51 20.60
CA HIS A 256 -13.41 -22.83 19.92
C HIS A 256 -12.25 -22.97 20.92
N ASP A 257 -11.36 -23.92 20.63
CA ASP A 257 -10.06 -23.95 21.27
C ASP A 257 -9.05 -23.20 20.40
N LEU A 258 -8.37 -22.21 20.98
CA LEU A 258 -7.36 -21.43 20.28
C LEU A 258 -5.99 -22.05 20.55
N GLN A 259 -5.46 -22.76 19.57
CA GLN A 259 -4.06 -23.20 19.59
C GLN A 259 -3.11 -22.01 19.37
N SER A 260 -1.91 -22.11 19.93
CA SER A 260 -0.87 -21.09 19.73
C SER A 260 -0.37 -21.13 18.28
N ASP A 261 -0.12 -19.96 17.69
CA ASP A 261 0.47 -19.83 16.35
C ASP A 261 1.94 -20.32 16.28
N LYS A 262 2.54 -20.65 17.42
CA LYS A 262 3.89 -21.21 17.54
C LYS A 262 3.94 -22.72 17.41
N VAL A 263 2.81 -23.42 17.49
CA VAL A 263 2.75 -24.88 17.40
C VAL A 263 2.46 -25.28 15.95
N PRO A 264 3.32 -26.11 15.30
CA PRO A 264 3.02 -26.65 13.98
C PRO A 264 1.70 -27.43 14.00
N ILE A 265 0.89 -27.29 12.95
CA ILE A 265 -0.35 -28.06 12.82
C ILE A 265 0.05 -29.53 12.61
N GLU A 266 -0.01 -30.33 13.68
CA GLU A 266 0.06 -31.78 13.58
C GLU A 266 -1.30 -32.29 13.08
N VAL A 267 -1.38 -32.62 11.80
CA VAL A 267 -2.51 -33.35 11.25
C VAL A 267 -2.30 -34.83 11.57
N GLU A 268 -2.48 -35.21 12.83
CA GLU A 268 -2.70 -36.63 13.14
C GLU A 268 -4.07 -37.01 12.59
N ALA A 269 -4.07 -37.93 11.63
CA ALA A 269 -5.28 -38.58 11.14
C ALA A 269 -5.82 -39.46 12.27
N SER A 270 -6.57 -38.84 13.19
CA SER A 270 -7.35 -39.56 14.18
C SER A 270 -8.48 -40.29 13.44
N GLU A 271 -8.53 -41.62 13.56
CA GLU A 271 -9.67 -42.43 13.11
C GLU A 271 -10.84 -42.15 14.07
N TRP A 272 -11.66 -41.14 13.78
CA TRP A 272 -12.85 -40.86 14.58
C TRP A 272 -13.88 -41.95 14.29
N GLY A 273 -14.43 -42.57 15.34
CA GLY A 273 -15.59 -43.46 15.19
C GLY A 273 -16.79 -42.66 14.64
N SER A 274 -17.63 -43.30 13.82
CA SER A 274 -18.82 -42.64 13.24
C SER A 274 -19.75 -42.03 14.29
N ASP A 275 -19.83 -42.65 15.47
CA ASP A 275 -20.68 -42.19 16.58
C ASP A 275 -20.08 -40.97 17.29
N GLU A 276 -18.76 -40.93 17.48
CA GLU A 276 -18.06 -39.76 18.05
C GLU A 276 -18.14 -38.55 17.12
N MET A 277 -18.04 -38.77 15.80
CA MET A 277 -18.23 -37.73 14.79
C MET A 277 -19.67 -37.17 14.80
N LEU A 278 -20.68 -38.04 14.88
CA LEU A 278 -22.08 -37.61 14.96
C LEU A 278 -22.38 -36.86 16.26
N GLU A 279 -21.86 -37.32 17.39
CA GLU A 279 -21.97 -36.62 18.67
C GLU A 279 -21.30 -35.24 18.63
N ALA A 280 -20.12 -35.12 18.01
CA ALA A 280 -19.45 -33.85 17.82
C ALA A 280 -20.27 -32.87 16.96
N ILE A 281 -20.87 -33.33 15.86
CA ILE A 281 -21.74 -32.52 14.99
C ILE A 281 -23.00 -32.07 15.74
N VAL A 282 -23.62 -32.97 16.52
CA VAL A 282 -24.82 -32.64 17.31
C VAL A 282 -24.48 -31.63 18.41
N ASN A 283 -23.33 -31.80 19.08
CA ASN A 283 -22.88 -30.88 20.11
C ASN A 283 -22.53 -29.50 19.53
N ASP A 284 -21.89 -29.43 18.36
CA ASP A 284 -21.64 -28.18 17.63
C ASP A 284 -22.95 -27.47 17.26
N THR A 285 -23.94 -28.21 16.76
CA THR A 285 -25.25 -27.65 16.39
C THR A 285 -25.96 -27.05 17.60
N LYS A 286 -25.97 -27.75 18.75
CA LYS A 286 -26.57 -27.25 20.00
C LYS A 286 -25.87 -25.98 20.47
N ARG A 287 -24.54 -26.01 20.48
CA ARG A 287 -23.68 -24.90 20.84
C ARG A 287 -23.95 -23.66 19.98
N ARG A 288 -24.07 -23.82 18.65
CA ARG A 288 -24.44 -22.73 17.73
C ARG A 288 -25.82 -22.17 18.02
N ALA A 289 -26.79 -23.03 18.34
CA ALA A 289 -28.12 -22.57 18.72
C ALA A 289 -28.08 -21.72 20.01
N GLU A 290 -27.32 -22.13 21.02
CA GLU A 290 -27.15 -21.37 22.27
C GLU A 290 -26.55 -19.97 22.02
N VAL A 291 -25.49 -19.88 21.20
CA VAL A 291 -24.91 -18.58 20.81
C VAL A 291 -25.93 -17.74 20.07
N TRP A 292 -26.63 -18.32 19.09
CA TRP A 292 -27.60 -17.60 18.29
C TRP A 292 -28.72 -17.00 19.14
N GLU A 293 -29.28 -17.78 20.06
CA GLU A 293 -30.33 -17.31 20.97
C GLU A 293 -29.84 -16.15 21.86
N ALA A 294 -28.55 -16.15 22.24
CA ALA A 294 -27.96 -15.09 23.04
C ALA A 294 -27.72 -13.78 22.25
N VAL A 295 -27.32 -13.88 20.98
CA VAL A 295 -26.91 -12.70 20.19
C VAL A 295 -28.03 -12.11 19.33
N LYS A 296 -28.99 -12.92 18.86
CA LYS A 296 -29.95 -12.52 17.82
C LYS A 296 -30.80 -11.30 18.16
N SER A 297 -31.14 -11.09 19.44
CA SER A 297 -31.97 -9.95 19.86
C SER A 297 -31.24 -8.61 19.88
N ASN A 298 -29.91 -8.64 20.00
CA ASN A 298 -29.06 -7.46 20.06
C ASN A 298 -28.31 -7.21 18.74
N LEU A 299 -28.36 -8.16 17.80
CA LEU A 299 -27.68 -8.07 16.51
C LEU A 299 -28.43 -7.13 15.58
N THR A 300 -27.72 -6.13 15.05
CA THR A 300 -28.22 -5.20 14.02
C THR A 300 -27.35 -5.30 12.76
N PRO A 301 -27.83 -4.80 11.60
CA PRO A 301 -27.00 -4.73 10.39
C PRO A 301 -25.66 -4.03 10.63
N GLU A 302 -25.66 -2.94 11.41
CA GLU A 302 -24.46 -2.16 11.75
C GLU A 302 -23.47 -2.97 12.57
N LYS A 303 -23.93 -3.73 13.56
CA LYS A 303 -23.06 -4.57 14.40
C LYS A 303 -22.46 -5.72 13.61
N LEU A 304 -23.26 -6.35 12.75
CA LEU A 304 -22.80 -7.43 11.88
C LEU A 304 -21.73 -6.93 10.89
N ALA A 305 -22.00 -5.78 10.26
CA ALA A 305 -21.06 -5.14 9.35
C ALA A 305 -19.79 -4.64 10.06
N GLY A 306 -19.91 -4.07 11.26
CA GLY A 306 -18.76 -3.63 12.06
C GLY A 306 -17.84 -4.79 12.45
N LEU A 307 -18.41 -5.92 12.86
CA LEU A 307 -17.66 -7.14 13.14
C LEU A 307 -16.98 -7.69 11.88
N SER A 308 -17.71 -7.75 10.77
CA SER A 308 -17.21 -8.20 9.47
C SER A 308 -16.05 -7.33 8.98
N ALA A 309 -16.19 -6.00 9.10
CA ALA A 309 -15.16 -5.06 8.72
C ALA A 309 -13.88 -5.22 9.54
N LEU A 310 -13.99 -5.41 10.86
CA LEU A 310 -12.82 -5.71 11.70
C LEU A 310 -12.14 -7.03 11.30
N PHE A 311 -12.93 -8.05 10.95
CA PHE A 311 -12.36 -9.33 10.53
C PHE A 311 -11.65 -9.25 9.17
N TYR A 312 -12.28 -8.63 8.16
CA TYR A 312 -11.74 -8.61 6.80
C TYR A 312 -10.67 -7.55 6.57
N PHE A 313 -10.70 -6.44 7.31
CA PHE A 313 -9.67 -5.41 7.23
C PHE A 313 -8.26 -5.94 7.53
N ALA A 314 -8.16 -6.94 8.40
CA ALA A 314 -6.91 -7.59 8.80
C ALA A 314 -6.12 -8.26 7.65
N ARG A 315 -6.73 -8.44 6.48
CA ARG A 315 -6.10 -9.08 5.32
C ARG A 315 -5.01 -8.21 4.68
N ASP A 316 -5.28 -6.92 4.58
CA ASP A 316 -4.38 -5.98 3.89
C ASP A 316 -3.64 -5.11 4.92
N LEU A 317 -4.36 -4.54 5.89
CA LEU A 317 -3.83 -3.59 6.90
C LEU A 317 -2.94 -2.50 6.29
N ASP A 318 -3.33 -2.02 5.10
CA ASP A 318 -2.56 -1.02 4.39
C ASP A 318 -2.99 0.41 4.71
N PHE A 319 -4.27 0.71 4.52
CA PHE A 319 -4.83 2.03 4.73
C PHE A 319 -6.15 1.90 5.50
N SER A 320 -6.37 2.70 6.54
CA SER A 320 -7.59 2.67 7.34
C SER A 320 -8.87 2.96 6.54
N GLU A 321 -8.78 3.61 5.40
CA GLU A 321 -9.91 3.84 4.49
C GLU A 321 -10.47 2.53 3.93
N SER A 322 -9.64 1.48 3.86
CA SER A 322 -10.13 0.15 3.49
C SER A 322 -11.07 -0.43 4.55
N TYR A 323 -10.86 -0.15 5.84
CA TYR A 323 -11.79 -0.52 6.90
C TYR A 323 -13.15 0.17 6.69
N THR A 324 -13.16 1.48 6.42
CA THR A 324 -14.41 2.22 6.13
C THR A 324 -15.13 1.65 4.91
N ARG A 325 -14.40 1.39 3.82
CA ARG A 325 -14.97 0.82 2.58
C ARG A 325 -15.56 -0.57 2.81
N ILE A 326 -14.87 -1.43 3.55
CA ILE A 326 -15.37 -2.78 3.88
C ILE A 326 -16.64 -2.65 4.72
N TYR A 327 -16.65 -1.79 5.74
CA TYR A 327 -17.84 -1.54 6.55
C TYR A 327 -19.03 -1.08 5.72
N GLU A 328 -18.84 -0.13 4.81
CA GLU A 328 -19.92 0.38 3.95
C GLU A 328 -20.50 -0.73 3.04
N LEU A 329 -19.65 -1.56 2.45
CA LEU A 329 -20.08 -2.68 1.61
C LEU A 329 -20.83 -3.74 2.44
N ASP A 330 -20.25 -4.15 3.56
CA ASP A 330 -20.80 -5.18 4.43
C ASP A 330 -22.11 -4.70 5.10
N LEU A 331 -22.27 -3.40 5.34
CA LEU A 331 -23.50 -2.82 5.87
C LEU A 331 -24.66 -2.94 4.87
N GLU A 332 -24.42 -2.67 3.59
CA GLU A 332 -25.45 -2.84 2.57
C GLU A 332 -25.82 -4.32 2.38
N GLU A 333 -24.84 -5.22 2.46
CA GLU A 333 -25.10 -6.67 2.44
C GLU A 333 -25.92 -7.11 3.66
N ALA A 334 -25.51 -6.70 4.86
CA ALA A 334 -26.19 -7.03 6.11
C ALA A 334 -27.63 -6.52 6.11
N LYS A 335 -27.89 -5.28 5.67
CA LYS A 335 -29.25 -4.75 5.52
C LYS A 335 -30.11 -5.65 4.62
N GLY A 336 -29.56 -6.12 3.51
CA GLY A 336 -30.22 -7.07 2.61
C GLY A 336 -30.60 -8.38 3.32
N SER A 337 -29.67 -8.95 4.08
CA SER A 337 -29.90 -10.18 4.84
C SER A 337 -30.97 -10.05 5.92
N PHE A 338 -30.97 -8.93 6.66
CA PHE A 338 -31.98 -8.64 7.67
C PHE A 338 -33.40 -8.48 7.11
N VAL A 339 -33.52 -8.01 5.86
CA VAL A 339 -34.81 -7.96 5.14
C VAL A 339 -35.19 -9.34 4.60
N SER A 340 -34.22 -10.17 4.23
CA SER A 340 -34.46 -11.46 3.59
C SER A 340 -34.98 -12.52 4.55
N SER A 341 -34.20 -12.90 5.56
CA SER A 341 -34.59 -13.93 6.53
C SER A 341 -33.65 -13.98 7.73
N GLU A 342 -34.15 -14.46 8.87
CA GLU A 342 -33.31 -14.73 10.05
C GLU A 342 -32.17 -15.71 9.73
N ASP A 343 -32.44 -16.72 8.89
CA ASP A 343 -31.44 -17.69 8.45
C ASP A 343 -30.28 -17.04 7.67
N SER A 344 -30.56 -15.99 6.88
CA SER A 344 -29.52 -15.25 6.15
C SER A 344 -28.60 -14.52 7.12
N VAL A 345 -29.17 -13.80 8.09
CA VAL A 345 -28.40 -13.09 9.13
C VAL A 345 -27.58 -14.07 9.96
N ARG A 346 -28.21 -15.19 10.37
CA ARG A 346 -27.56 -16.26 11.11
C ARG A 346 -26.36 -16.82 10.35
N SER A 347 -26.52 -17.08 9.05
CA SER A 347 -25.44 -17.60 8.20
C SER A 347 -24.26 -16.63 8.10
N GLN A 348 -24.52 -15.33 7.95
CA GLN A 348 -23.47 -14.30 7.92
C GLN A 348 -22.72 -14.19 9.26
N TYR A 349 -23.45 -14.19 10.38
CA TYR A 349 -22.81 -14.16 11.71
C TYR A 349 -21.88 -15.35 11.91
N PHE A 350 -22.38 -16.57 11.65
CA PHE A 350 -21.58 -17.78 11.81
C PHE A 350 -20.45 -17.92 10.79
N HIS A 351 -20.53 -17.24 9.63
CA HIS A 351 -19.43 -17.21 8.67
C HIS A 351 -18.12 -16.67 9.28
N ILE A 352 -18.23 -15.69 10.19
CA ILE A 352 -17.09 -15.13 10.92
C ILE A 352 -16.84 -15.91 12.19
N PHE A 353 -17.90 -16.18 12.98
CA PHE A 353 -17.78 -16.87 14.27
C PHE A 353 -17.04 -18.20 14.14
N ASP A 354 -17.38 -19.02 13.13
CA ASP A 354 -16.82 -20.35 12.96
C ASP A 354 -15.34 -20.35 12.52
N LYS A 355 -14.74 -19.20 12.20
CA LYS A 355 -13.35 -19.13 11.74
C LYS A 355 -12.37 -19.15 12.90
N THR A 356 -11.40 -20.06 12.81
CA THR A 356 -10.31 -20.20 13.79
C THR A 356 -9.40 -18.96 13.89
N ASN A 357 -9.34 -18.15 12.84
CA ASN A 357 -8.56 -16.91 12.79
C ASN A 357 -9.38 -15.64 13.08
N ALA A 358 -10.65 -15.74 13.52
CA ALA A 358 -11.51 -14.60 13.77
C ALA A 358 -10.87 -13.62 14.77
N LEU A 359 -10.46 -14.13 15.94
CA LEU A 359 -9.88 -13.31 17.00
C LEU A 359 -8.53 -12.71 16.61
N HIS A 360 -7.70 -13.49 15.92
CA HIS A 360 -6.41 -13.03 15.38
C HIS A 360 -6.62 -11.81 14.49
N ASN A 361 -7.54 -11.90 13.52
CA ASN A 361 -7.81 -10.83 12.58
C ASN A 361 -8.42 -9.61 13.26
N ILE A 362 -9.44 -9.80 14.11
CA ILE A 362 -10.09 -8.69 14.81
C ILE A 362 -9.07 -7.94 15.68
N LEU A 363 -8.22 -8.65 16.43
CA LEU A 363 -7.18 -7.99 17.23
C LEU A 363 -6.18 -7.19 16.39
N ARG A 364 -5.69 -7.73 15.27
CA ARG A 364 -4.78 -7.00 14.37
C ARG A 364 -5.43 -5.72 13.86
N SER A 365 -6.71 -5.77 13.49
CA SER A 365 -7.48 -4.59 13.09
C SER A 365 -7.62 -3.58 14.22
N LEU A 366 -7.87 -4.01 15.46
CA LEU A 366 -7.96 -3.12 16.62
C LEU A 366 -6.64 -2.40 16.89
N TYR A 367 -5.50 -3.10 16.85
CA TYR A 367 -4.19 -2.45 17.00
C TYR A 367 -3.90 -1.46 15.87
N PHE A 368 -4.22 -1.82 14.62
CA PHE A 368 -4.04 -0.91 13.49
C PHE A 368 -4.89 0.36 13.65
N LEU A 369 -6.17 0.22 14.03
CA LEU A 369 -7.12 1.32 14.23
C LEU A 369 -6.91 2.08 15.55
N GLN A 370 -5.77 1.87 16.22
CA GLN A 370 -5.39 2.55 17.48
C GLN A 370 -6.39 2.32 18.63
N LYS A 371 -7.03 1.14 18.65
CA LYS A 371 -7.89 0.63 19.73
C LYS A 371 -7.11 -0.23 20.72
N VAL A 372 -5.93 0.26 21.11
CA VAL A 372 -4.96 -0.49 21.93
C VAL A 372 -5.56 -0.88 23.28
N GLU A 373 -6.27 0.03 23.95
CA GLU A 373 -6.87 -0.27 25.26
C GLU A 373 -7.88 -1.42 25.18
N LEU A 374 -8.76 -1.43 24.18
CA LEU A 374 -9.69 -2.53 23.95
C LEU A 374 -8.94 -3.83 23.59
N ALA A 375 -7.97 -3.76 22.67
CA ALA A 375 -7.19 -4.92 22.27
C ALA A 375 -6.48 -5.57 23.47
N GLU A 376 -5.82 -4.78 24.33
CA GLU A 376 -5.14 -5.30 25.52
C GLU A 376 -6.12 -5.87 26.55
N ARG A 377 -7.30 -5.26 26.74
CA ARG A 377 -8.35 -5.86 27.61
C ARG A 377 -8.74 -7.25 27.11
N LEU A 378 -8.94 -7.43 25.81
CA LEU A 378 -9.25 -8.74 25.21
C LEU A 378 -8.09 -9.73 25.35
N VAL A 379 -6.85 -9.27 25.13
CA VAL A 379 -5.64 -10.11 25.28
C VAL A 379 -5.47 -10.61 26.72
N VAL A 380 -5.72 -9.74 27.72
CA VAL A 380 -5.68 -10.12 29.14
C VAL A 380 -6.84 -11.05 29.49
N ALA A 381 -8.08 -10.69 29.14
CA ALA A 381 -9.28 -11.43 29.52
C ALA A 381 -9.28 -12.89 29.03
N HIS A 382 -8.60 -13.16 27.91
CA HIS A 382 -8.58 -14.48 27.28
C HIS A 382 -7.18 -15.14 27.24
N GLY A 383 -6.19 -14.58 27.95
CA GLY A 383 -4.86 -15.18 28.09
C GLY A 383 -4.10 -15.33 26.76
N LEU A 384 -4.14 -14.30 25.90
CA LEU A 384 -3.61 -14.38 24.52
C LEU A 384 -2.14 -14.01 24.37
N HIS A 385 -1.49 -13.55 25.44
CA HIS A 385 -0.11 -13.06 25.46
C HIS A 385 0.89 -14.02 24.79
N GLU A 386 0.75 -15.32 25.05
CA GLU A 386 1.68 -16.34 24.51
C GLU A 386 1.14 -17.04 23.25
N LYS A 387 -0.12 -16.77 22.88
CA LYS A 387 -0.81 -17.43 21.77
C LYS A 387 -0.52 -16.81 20.40
N PHE A 388 -0.09 -15.54 20.38
CA PHE A 388 0.16 -14.79 19.16
C PHE A 388 1.56 -14.19 19.15
N SER A 389 2.41 -14.62 18.22
CA SER A 389 3.82 -14.18 18.13
C SER A 389 3.98 -12.71 17.73
N TRP A 390 2.97 -12.13 17.07
CA TRP A 390 2.99 -10.78 16.51
C TRP A 390 2.50 -9.70 17.48
N LEU A 391 2.03 -10.04 18.69
CA LEU A 391 1.47 -9.07 19.63
C LEU A 391 2.46 -7.96 20.01
N ASP A 392 3.73 -8.32 20.26
CA ASP A 392 4.75 -7.33 20.62
C ASP A 392 5.07 -6.39 19.46
N GLU A 393 5.07 -6.91 18.22
CA GLU A 393 5.22 -6.09 17.01
C GLU A 393 4.02 -5.17 16.78
N ALA A 394 2.80 -5.61 17.10
CA ALA A 394 1.60 -4.78 17.02
C ALA A 394 1.61 -3.67 18.09
N ARG A 395 2.02 -3.99 19.32
CA ARG A 395 2.18 -3.02 20.43
C ARG A 395 3.22 -1.94 20.11
N GLN A 396 4.32 -2.35 19.47
CA GLN A 396 5.38 -1.45 19.03
C GLN A 396 5.10 -0.80 17.67
N ARG A 397 3.95 -1.10 17.06
CA ARG A 397 3.53 -0.65 15.71
C ARG A 397 4.44 -1.10 14.56
N THR A 398 5.47 -1.90 14.83
CA THR A 398 6.38 -2.42 13.80
C THR A 398 5.68 -3.37 12.83
N LEU A 399 4.60 -4.04 13.28
CA LEU A 399 3.75 -4.87 12.43
C LEU A 399 3.09 -4.08 11.28
N PHE A 400 2.90 -2.77 11.45
CA PHE A 400 2.21 -1.89 10.50
C PHE A 400 3.16 -0.94 9.79
N ARG A 401 4.48 -1.13 9.96
CA ARG A 401 5.51 -0.25 9.41
C ARG A 401 5.38 -0.17 7.89
N LYS A 402 5.34 1.06 7.38
CA LYS A 402 5.37 1.34 5.95
C LYS A 402 6.79 1.31 5.39
N PRO A 403 6.95 1.01 4.09
CA PRO A 403 8.22 1.20 3.41
C PRO A 403 8.76 2.62 3.56
N GLU A 404 10.08 2.79 3.65
CA GLU A 404 10.72 4.09 3.91
C GLU A 404 10.32 5.18 2.88
N TYR A 405 10.10 4.78 1.62
CA TYR A 405 9.70 5.70 0.56
C TYR A 405 8.30 6.32 0.74
N CYS A 406 7.50 5.84 1.70
CA CYS A 406 6.20 6.44 2.02
C CYS A 406 6.35 7.80 2.71
N GLY A 407 7.46 8.01 3.43
CA GLY A 407 7.84 9.30 4.01
C GLY A 407 7.11 9.70 5.30
N TYR A 408 6.37 8.78 5.93
CA TYR A 408 5.74 8.95 7.23
C TYR A 408 5.65 7.61 7.98
N GLU A 409 5.53 7.66 9.30
CA GLU A 409 5.33 6.50 10.17
C GLU A 409 3.84 6.43 10.57
N ILE A 410 3.36 5.21 10.85
CA ILE A 410 1.97 4.96 11.28
C ILE A 410 1.97 4.48 12.70
#